data_AF-A0A1F5UNM9-F1
#
_entry.id   AF-A0A1F5UNM9-F1
#
_cell.length_a   1.000
_cell.length_b   1.000
_cell.length_c   1.000
_cell.angle_alpha   90.00
_cell.angle_beta   90.00
_cell.angle_gamma   90.00
#
_symmetry.space_group_name_H-M   'P 1'
#
loop_
_entity.id
_entity.type
_entity.pdbx_description
1 polymer ?
#
loop_
_entity_poly.entity_id
_entity_poly.type
_entity_poly.pdbx_seq_one_letter_code
_entity_poly.pdbx_strand_id
1 'polypeptide(L)'
;MTAGKKTELFDAGSSKPPQSAVPSPSLAPKMGFTPEQIEMLRKPIDPSRVQRRAGFRGQQFEYLPIHDIIETANRIFGFGGWQREIRRLEKVYQDETEGVYNVGYLCEYRVRVADIVHEDVGFGSSSNQPDLAQAHEMAVKGAVSDALKRCFRAFGDQFGLSLYKKHEFEEVSPSGPRTATDAQLGRLRKTLRTHSLKEEALLEYIKTKMGSEFAKLEELPLKVASRAIERFTQDEAAFVKEIQEISQGK
;
A
#
# COMPACT_ATOMS: atom_id res chain seq x y z
N MET A 1 48.00 -81.11 -26.55
CA MET A 1 47.50 -80.02 -27.40
C MET A 1 45.98 -80.07 -27.34
N THR A 2 45.35 -79.27 -26.48
CA THR A 2 44.63 -78.00 -26.80
C THR A 2 43.23 -78.28 -27.40
N ALA A 3 42.16 -78.24 -26.59
CA ALA A 3 41.15 -77.16 -26.46
C ALA A 3 40.35 -76.86 -27.77
N GLY A 4 39.02 -76.64 -27.79
CA GLY A 4 38.02 -76.49 -26.74
C GLY A 4 36.59 -76.18 -27.30
N LYS A 5 35.62 -76.23 -26.37
CA LYS A 5 34.29 -75.55 -26.25
C LYS A 5 33.54 -74.99 -27.48
N LYS A 6 32.22 -75.28 -27.53
CA LYS A 6 31.07 -74.33 -27.38
C LYS A 6 29.74 -75.10 -27.36
N THR A 7 29.00 -75.19 -26.24
CA THR A 7 28.03 -74.26 -25.60
C THR A 7 26.58 -74.50 -26.06
N GLU A 8 25.77 -75.00 -25.12
CA GLU A 8 24.33 -75.24 -25.16
C GLU A 8 23.50 -73.93 -25.13
N LEU A 9 22.34 -73.93 -25.78
CA LEU A 9 21.29 -72.92 -25.65
C LEU A 9 20.08 -73.57 -24.98
N PHE A 10 19.80 -73.13 -23.75
CA PHE A 10 18.61 -73.50 -22.97
C PHE A 10 17.45 -72.57 -23.27
N ASP A 11 16.27 -73.17 -23.42
CA ASP A 11 14.95 -72.54 -23.57
C ASP A 11 14.47 -72.01 -22.20
N ALA A 12 14.12 -70.72 -22.12
CA ALA A 12 13.68 -70.06 -20.91
C ALA A 12 12.23 -69.59 -21.06
N GLY A 13 11.31 -70.39 -20.51
CA GLY A 13 9.90 -70.05 -20.36
C GLY A 13 9.69 -68.76 -19.57
N SER A 14 8.79 -67.93 -20.09
CA SER A 14 8.44 -66.60 -19.58
C SER A 14 7.73 -66.66 -18.22
N SER A 15 8.37 -66.12 -17.18
CA SER A 15 7.71 -65.76 -15.92
C SER A 15 7.38 -64.26 -15.92
N LYS A 16 6.09 -63.94 -15.80
CA LYS A 16 5.59 -62.56 -15.62
C LYS A 16 5.89 -62.11 -14.18
N PRO A 17 6.48 -60.94 -13.94
CA PRO A 17 6.67 -60.45 -12.57
C PRO A 17 5.33 -60.01 -11.95
N PRO A 18 5.19 -60.07 -10.61
CA PRO A 18 3.97 -59.65 -9.93
C PRO A 18 3.81 -58.13 -10.03
N GLN A 19 2.66 -57.67 -10.54
CA GLN A 19 2.29 -56.26 -10.52
C GLN A 19 1.97 -55.86 -9.08
N SER A 20 2.86 -55.10 -8.44
CA SER A 20 2.53 -54.36 -7.23
C SER A 20 1.55 -53.25 -7.61
N ALA A 21 0.32 -53.35 -7.08
CA ALA A 21 -0.67 -52.29 -7.21
C ALA A 21 -0.22 -51.08 -6.40
N VAL A 22 0.49 -50.16 -7.05
CA VAL A 22 0.67 -48.80 -6.53
C VAL A 22 -0.69 -48.11 -6.65
N PRO A 23 -1.30 -47.62 -5.55
CA PRO A 23 -2.55 -46.89 -5.67
C PRO A 23 -2.29 -45.63 -6.49
N SER A 24 -2.97 -45.52 -7.63
CA SER A 24 -2.94 -44.31 -8.46
C SER A 24 -3.50 -43.15 -7.63
N PRO A 25 -2.77 -42.03 -7.47
CA PRO A 25 -3.32 -40.87 -6.80
C PRO A 25 -4.45 -40.33 -7.68
N SER A 26 -5.68 -40.48 -7.19
CA SER A 26 -6.88 -39.88 -7.76
C SER A 26 -6.62 -38.38 -8.00
N LEU A 27 -6.61 -37.97 -9.28
CA LEU A 27 -6.49 -36.59 -9.76
C LEU A 27 -7.80 -35.79 -9.58
N ALA A 28 -8.54 -36.06 -8.51
CA ALA A 28 -9.62 -35.16 -8.11
C ALA A 28 -8.97 -33.83 -7.72
N PRO A 29 -9.47 -32.67 -8.23
CA PRO A 29 -8.97 -31.38 -7.78
C PRO A 29 -9.15 -31.31 -6.26
N LYS A 30 -8.05 -31.18 -5.53
CA LYS A 30 -8.11 -30.95 -4.07
C LYS A 30 -8.82 -29.62 -3.87
N MET A 31 -10.05 -29.69 -3.41
CA MET A 31 -10.86 -28.52 -3.05
C MET A 31 -10.22 -27.84 -1.84
N GLY A 32 -9.61 -26.67 -2.06
CA GLY A 32 -9.03 -25.83 -1.01
C GLY A 32 -7.61 -26.21 -0.58
N PHE A 33 -7.14 -25.54 0.48
CA PHE A 33 -5.80 -25.72 1.03
C PHE A 33 -5.64 -27.08 1.73
N THR A 34 -4.45 -27.67 1.63
CA THR A 34 -4.14 -28.88 2.40
C THR A 34 -4.10 -28.57 3.90
N PRO A 35 -4.28 -29.57 4.79
CA PRO A 35 -4.15 -29.38 6.22
C PRO A 35 -2.83 -28.71 6.62
N GLU A 36 -1.72 -29.07 5.97
CA GLU A 36 -0.39 -28.50 6.22
C GLU A 36 -0.33 -27.03 5.80
N GLN A 37 -0.92 -26.67 4.65
CA GLN A 37 -1.02 -25.28 4.21
C GLN A 37 -1.85 -24.43 5.18
N ILE A 38 -2.99 -24.96 5.65
CA ILE A 38 -3.83 -24.28 6.63
C ILE A 38 -3.06 -24.07 7.94
N GLU A 39 -2.33 -25.09 8.41
CA GLU A 39 -1.50 -24.96 9.60
C GLU A 39 -0.43 -23.89 9.43
N MET A 40 0.27 -23.86 8.28
CA MET A 40 1.27 -22.83 7.98
C MET A 40 0.67 -21.43 7.95
N LEU A 41 -0.49 -21.24 7.29
CA LEU A 41 -1.16 -19.93 7.20
C LEU A 41 -1.65 -19.42 8.57
N ARG A 42 -2.01 -20.32 9.48
CA ARG A 42 -2.44 -19.99 10.85
C ARG A 42 -1.30 -19.56 11.77
N LYS A 43 -0.04 -19.83 11.41
CA LYS A 43 1.10 -19.43 12.25
C LYS A 43 1.21 -17.90 12.31
N PRO A 44 1.61 -17.34 13.46
CA PRO A 44 1.95 -15.93 13.53
C PRO A 44 3.14 -15.61 12.63
N ILE A 45 3.23 -14.36 12.19
CA ILE A 45 4.41 -13.85 11.50
C ILE A 45 5.64 -13.93 12.40
N ASP A 46 6.75 -14.39 11.84
CA ASP A 46 8.05 -14.33 12.53
C ASP A 46 8.54 -12.87 12.55
N PRO A 47 8.79 -12.26 13.74
CA PRO A 47 9.27 -10.89 13.84
C PRO A 47 10.54 -10.59 13.03
N SER A 48 11.40 -11.59 12.79
CA SER A 48 12.64 -11.41 12.00
C SER A 48 12.38 -11.11 10.52
N ARG A 49 11.19 -11.45 10.00
CA ARG A 49 10.76 -11.15 8.62
C ARG A 49 10.29 -9.70 8.46
N VAL A 50 10.00 -9.02 9.57
CA VAL A 50 9.40 -7.69 9.58
C VAL A 50 10.49 -6.63 9.48
N GLN A 51 10.39 -5.77 8.47
CA GLN A 51 11.25 -4.61 8.32
C GLN A 51 10.54 -3.35 8.83
N ARG A 52 11.35 -2.35 9.18
CA ARG A 52 10.89 -1.04 9.63
C ARG A 52 11.41 0.04 8.70
N ARG A 53 10.55 0.99 8.38
CA ARG A 53 10.94 2.21 7.66
C ARG A 53 10.47 3.43 8.44
N ALA A 54 11.27 4.49 8.38
CA ALA A 54 10.87 5.79 8.88
C ALA A 54 9.66 6.30 8.09
N GLY A 55 8.63 6.69 8.81
CA GLY A 55 7.46 7.40 8.35
C GLY A 55 7.59 8.90 8.59
N PHE A 56 6.50 9.62 8.34
CA PHE A 56 6.44 11.06 8.61
C PHE A 56 6.49 11.34 10.12
N ARG A 57 7.23 12.38 10.52
CA ARG A 57 7.35 12.83 11.93
C ARG A 57 7.84 11.75 12.91
N GLY A 58 8.79 10.92 12.50
CA GLY A 58 9.42 9.93 13.38
C GLY A 58 8.57 8.68 13.66
N GLN A 59 7.40 8.55 13.02
CA GLN A 59 6.67 7.28 13.00
C GLN A 59 7.53 6.19 12.34
N GLN A 60 7.32 4.94 12.71
CA GLN A 60 7.97 3.78 12.10
C GLN A 60 6.87 2.88 11.53
N PHE A 61 6.96 2.53 10.26
CA PHE A 61 6.04 1.60 9.64
C PHE A 61 6.68 0.22 9.55
N GLU A 62 6.01 -0.77 10.14
CA GLU A 62 6.35 -2.18 9.98
C GLU A 62 5.79 -2.71 8.65
N TYR A 63 6.60 -3.46 7.90
CA TYR A 63 6.17 -4.04 6.63
C TYR A 63 6.93 -5.32 6.30
N LEU A 64 6.34 -6.16 5.47
CA LEU A 64 7.03 -7.27 4.82
C LEU A 64 7.63 -6.81 3.48
N PRO A 65 8.91 -7.11 3.20
CA PRO A 65 9.49 -6.87 1.89
C PRO A 65 8.90 -7.84 0.85
N ILE A 66 8.91 -7.44 -0.42
CA ILE A 66 8.28 -8.22 -1.50
C ILE A 66 8.88 -9.62 -1.68
N HIS A 67 10.21 -9.74 -1.54
CA HIS A 67 10.87 -11.04 -1.69
C HIS A 67 10.35 -12.06 -0.66
N ASP A 68 10.16 -11.63 0.59
CA ASP A 68 9.65 -12.47 1.67
C ASP A 68 8.21 -12.96 1.41
N ILE A 69 7.36 -12.12 0.83
CA ILE A 69 6.00 -12.52 0.41
C ILE A 69 6.06 -13.57 -0.68
N ILE A 70 6.89 -13.37 -1.71
CA ILE A 70 7.02 -14.31 -2.83
C ILE A 70 7.60 -15.64 -2.32
N GLU A 71 8.64 -15.62 -1.50
CA GLU A 71 9.24 -16.81 -0.91
C GLU A 71 8.25 -17.55 0.00
N THR A 72 7.45 -16.82 0.78
CA THR A 72 6.43 -17.41 1.63
C THR A 72 5.29 -18.02 0.82
N ALA A 73 4.86 -17.37 -0.26
CA ALA A 73 3.89 -17.94 -1.20
C ALA A 73 4.43 -19.22 -1.86
N ASN A 74 5.68 -19.21 -2.30
CA ASN A 74 6.34 -20.40 -2.86
C ASN A 74 6.46 -21.53 -1.83
N ARG A 75 6.76 -21.21 -0.58
CA ARG A 75 6.91 -22.19 0.51
C ARG A 75 5.56 -22.82 0.90
N ILE A 76 4.48 -22.04 0.97
CA ILE A 76 3.15 -22.52 1.40
C ILE A 76 2.41 -23.16 0.22
N PHE A 77 2.36 -22.47 -0.93
CA PHE A 77 1.52 -22.88 -2.06
C PHE A 77 2.29 -23.69 -3.11
N GLY A 78 3.62 -23.65 -3.11
CA GLY A 78 4.46 -24.21 -4.16
C GLY A 78 4.61 -23.26 -5.35
N PHE A 79 5.72 -23.37 -6.08
CA PHE A 79 6.05 -22.47 -7.20
C PHE A 79 4.97 -22.40 -8.30
N GLY A 80 4.23 -23.49 -8.51
CA GLY A 80 3.11 -23.55 -9.47
C GLY A 80 1.73 -23.45 -8.83
N GLY A 81 1.62 -23.27 -7.52
CA GLY A 81 0.35 -23.29 -6.79
C GLY A 81 -0.34 -21.93 -6.68
N TRP A 82 0.29 -20.87 -7.18
CA TRP A 82 -0.26 -19.51 -7.16
C TRP A 82 0.05 -18.78 -8.46
N GLN A 83 -0.81 -17.82 -8.79
CA GLN A 83 -0.72 -16.97 -9.98
C GLN A 83 -0.95 -15.52 -9.60
N ARG A 84 -0.42 -14.62 -10.43
CA ARG A 84 -0.54 -13.18 -10.24
C ARG A 84 -0.77 -12.48 -11.56
N GLU A 85 -1.61 -11.46 -11.55
CA GLU A 85 -2.04 -10.74 -12.74
C GLU A 85 -2.18 -9.25 -12.41
N ILE A 86 -1.56 -8.39 -13.22
CA ILE A 86 -1.87 -6.95 -13.24
C ILE A 86 -3.12 -6.78 -14.09
N ARG A 87 -4.23 -6.38 -13.46
CA ARG A 87 -5.52 -6.16 -14.15
C ARG A 87 -5.55 -4.79 -14.82
N ARG A 88 -5.00 -3.78 -14.14
CA ARG A 88 -4.89 -2.42 -14.64
C ARG A 88 -3.69 -1.74 -13.98
N LEU A 89 -2.95 -0.98 -14.76
CA LEU A 89 -1.91 -0.08 -14.27
C LEU A 89 -2.14 1.29 -14.91
N GLU A 90 -2.42 2.28 -14.09
CA GLU A 90 -2.83 3.61 -14.55
C GLU A 90 -1.95 4.69 -13.92
N LYS A 91 -1.49 5.63 -14.76
CA LYS A 91 -0.88 6.87 -14.29
C LYS A 91 -1.98 7.81 -13.82
N VAL A 92 -2.03 8.10 -12.53
CA VAL A 92 -3.06 8.94 -11.91
C VAL A 92 -2.71 10.42 -12.05
N TYR A 93 -1.44 10.77 -11.83
CA TYR A 93 -0.95 12.13 -12.03
C TYR A 93 0.52 12.15 -12.46
N GLN A 94 0.90 13.24 -13.08
CA GLN A 94 2.28 13.61 -13.36
C GLN A 94 2.36 15.13 -13.37
N ASP A 95 3.09 15.69 -12.41
CA ASP A 95 3.35 17.11 -12.30
C ASP A 95 4.84 17.38 -12.48
N GLU A 96 5.15 18.49 -13.14
CA GLU A 96 6.52 18.98 -13.31
C GLU A 96 6.58 20.45 -12.87
N THR A 97 7.51 20.75 -11.97
CA THR A 97 7.81 22.13 -11.55
C THR A 97 9.32 22.31 -11.53
N GLU A 98 9.84 23.26 -12.30
CA GLU A 98 11.27 23.60 -12.32
C GLU A 98 12.20 22.38 -12.57
N GLY A 99 11.78 21.47 -13.46
CA GLY A 99 12.54 20.24 -13.78
C GLY A 99 12.46 19.15 -12.70
N VAL A 100 11.57 19.32 -11.71
CA VAL A 100 11.32 18.33 -10.66
C VAL A 100 9.97 17.66 -10.91
N TYR A 101 9.99 16.33 -10.97
CA TYR A 101 8.85 15.49 -11.32
C TYR A 101 8.21 14.85 -10.08
N ASN A 102 6.88 14.85 -10.08
CA ASN A 102 6.05 14.11 -9.15
C ASN A 102 5.10 13.22 -9.94
N VAL A 103 5.09 11.92 -9.66
CA VAL A 103 4.34 10.94 -10.45
C VAL A 103 3.62 9.97 -9.52
N GLY A 104 2.38 9.62 -9.86
CA GLY A 104 1.57 8.66 -9.13
C GLY A 104 0.92 7.61 -10.03
N TYR A 105 0.91 6.36 -9.58
CA TYR A 105 0.31 5.23 -10.28
C TYR A 105 -0.62 4.43 -9.37
N LEU A 106 -1.72 3.97 -9.94
CA LEU A 106 -2.65 3.02 -9.35
C LEU A 106 -2.50 1.67 -10.07
N CYS A 107 -2.50 0.58 -9.31
CA CYS A 107 -2.44 -0.78 -9.85
C CYS A 107 -3.60 -1.61 -9.28
N GLU A 108 -4.50 -2.08 -10.15
CA GLU A 108 -5.46 -3.12 -9.82
C GLU A 108 -4.79 -4.48 -10.07
N TYR A 109 -4.81 -5.34 -9.06
CA TYR A 109 -4.02 -6.57 -9.06
C TYR A 109 -4.86 -7.75 -8.60
N ARG A 110 -4.54 -8.94 -9.12
CA ARG A 110 -5.20 -10.19 -8.76
C ARG A 110 -4.15 -11.23 -8.39
N VAL A 111 -4.38 -11.91 -7.28
CA VAL A 111 -3.68 -13.15 -6.90
C VAL A 111 -4.68 -14.29 -6.89
N ARG A 112 -4.30 -15.43 -7.45
CA ARG A 112 -5.06 -16.67 -7.42
C ARG A 112 -4.24 -17.77 -6.77
N VAL A 113 -4.83 -18.51 -5.84
CA VAL A 113 -4.25 -19.72 -5.24
C VAL A 113 -5.33 -20.80 -5.27
N ALA A 114 -5.12 -21.85 -6.06
CA ALA A 114 -6.20 -22.77 -6.45
C ALA A 114 -7.45 -22.00 -6.96
N ASP A 115 -8.62 -22.24 -6.36
CA ASP A 115 -9.88 -21.56 -6.72
C ASP A 115 -10.11 -20.25 -5.96
N ILE A 116 -9.23 -19.88 -5.04
CA ILE A 116 -9.34 -18.65 -4.24
C ILE A 116 -8.72 -17.50 -5.01
N VAL A 117 -9.46 -16.41 -5.13
CA VAL A 117 -9.04 -15.18 -5.81
C VAL A 117 -9.13 -14.02 -4.84
N HIS A 118 -8.04 -13.25 -4.74
CA HIS A 118 -8.02 -11.97 -4.06
C HIS A 118 -7.61 -10.89 -5.04
N GLU A 119 -8.39 -9.83 -5.06
CA GLU A 119 -8.10 -8.61 -5.81
C GLU A 119 -7.98 -7.46 -4.83
N ASP A 120 -7.04 -6.57 -5.09
CA ASP A 120 -6.85 -5.34 -4.32
C ASP A 120 -6.19 -4.29 -5.22
N VAL A 121 -6.13 -3.08 -4.71
CA VAL A 121 -5.55 -1.93 -5.39
C VAL A 121 -4.32 -1.47 -4.62
N GLY A 122 -3.21 -1.27 -5.32
CA GLY A 122 -2.00 -0.65 -4.79
C GLY A 122 -1.80 0.74 -5.35
N PHE A 123 -1.10 1.58 -4.59
CA PHE A 123 -0.69 2.90 -5.04
C PHE A 123 0.81 3.09 -4.87
N GLY A 124 1.43 3.72 -5.86
CA GLY A 124 2.85 4.05 -5.83
C GLY A 124 3.07 5.45 -6.33
N SER A 125 3.87 6.22 -5.60
CA SER A 125 4.24 7.58 -5.96
C SER A 125 5.73 7.78 -5.86
N SER A 126 6.25 8.66 -6.71
CA SER A 126 7.59 9.21 -6.59
C SER A 126 7.48 10.72 -6.61
N SER A 127 8.14 11.37 -5.65
CA SER A 127 8.09 12.82 -5.48
C SER A 127 9.49 13.39 -5.51
N ASN A 128 9.59 14.65 -5.92
CA ASN A 128 10.83 15.41 -5.96
C ASN A 128 11.96 14.75 -6.77
N GLN A 129 11.64 14.12 -7.89
CA GLN A 129 12.63 13.44 -8.72
C GLN A 129 13.19 14.36 -9.80
N PRO A 130 14.51 14.44 -9.98
CA PRO A 130 15.12 15.24 -11.05
C PRO A 130 15.06 14.54 -12.42
N ASP A 131 14.89 13.21 -12.43
CA ASP A 131 14.80 12.40 -13.65
C ASP A 131 13.39 11.80 -13.79
N LEU A 132 12.75 12.07 -14.93
CA LEU A 132 11.39 11.64 -15.21
C LEU A 132 11.28 10.11 -15.30
N ALA A 133 12.26 9.45 -15.94
CA ALA A 133 12.23 8.00 -16.13
C ALA A 133 12.33 7.27 -14.78
N GLN A 134 13.22 7.71 -13.90
CA GLN A 134 13.34 7.23 -12.52
C GLN A 134 12.07 7.50 -11.71
N ALA A 135 11.44 8.66 -11.89
CA ALA A 135 10.16 8.97 -11.24
C ALA A 135 9.07 7.95 -11.61
N HIS A 136 8.92 7.66 -12.90
CA HIS A 136 8.00 6.63 -13.39
C HIS A 136 8.36 5.24 -12.88
N GLU A 137 9.64 4.86 -12.95
CA GLU A 137 10.10 3.53 -12.54
C GLU A 137 9.79 3.27 -11.05
N MET A 138 10.12 4.23 -10.18
CA MET A 138 9.87 4.11 -8.74
C MET A 138 8.37 4.04 -8.43
N ALA A 139 7.56 4.91 -9.04
CA ALA A 139 6.13 4.96 -8.80
C ALA A 139 5.43 3.68 -9.29
N VAL A 140 5.77 3.19 -10.50
CA VAL A 140 5.21 1.93 -11.04
C VAL A 140 5.61 0.73 -10.18
N LYS A 141 6.90 0.60 -9.85
CA LYS A 141 7.36 -0.49 -8.97
C LYS A 141 6.68 -0.44 -7.61
N GLY A 142 6.49 0.76 -7.06
CA GLY A 142 5.75 1.00 -5.82
C GLY A 142 4.31 0.51 -5.90
N ALA A 143 3.57 0.90 -6.94
CA ALA A 143 2.15 0.57 -7.10
C ALA A 143 1.93 -0.93 -7.24
N VAL A 144 2.72 -1.59 -8.09
CA VAL A 144 2.63 -3.05 -8.31
C VAL A 144 3.02 -3.82 -7.05
N SER A 145 4.08 -3.39 -6.37
CA SER A 145 4.52 -4.00 -5.12
C SER A 145 3.46 -3.85 -4.03
N ASP A 146 2.88 -2.67 -3.88
CA ASP A 146 1.84 -2.42 -2.89
C ASP A 146 0.60 -3.30 -3.15
N ALA A 147 0.13 -3.36 -4.39
CA ALA A 147 -1.03 -4.17 -4.76
C ALA A 147 -0.80 -5.66 -4.49
N LEU A 148 0.39 -6.18 -4.81
CA LEU A 148 0.79 -7.57 -4.53
C LEU A 148 0.74 -7.88 -3.03
N LYS A 149 1.33 -7.03 -2.18
CA LYS A 149 1.32 -7.20 -0.71
C LYS A 149 -0.11 -7.27 -0.19
N ARG A 150 -0.96 -6.35 -0.67
CA ARG A 150 -2.35 -6.23 -0.23
C ARG A 150 -3.21 -7.43 -0.63
N CYS A 151 -3.05 -7.93 -1.86
CA CYS A 151 -3.72 -9.16 -2.29
C CYS A 151 -3.32 -10.35 -1.40
N PHE A 152 -2.03 -10.48 -1.07
CA PHE A 152 -1.55 -11.60 -0.25
C PHE A 152 -1.96 -11.51 1.21
N ARG A 153 -2.10 -10.30 1.76
CA ARG A 153 -2.54 -10.07 3.14
C ARG A 153 -3.85 -10.80 3.48
N ALA A 154 -4.75 -10.96 2.51
CA ALA A 154 -6.02 -11.66 2.69
C ALA A 154 -5.85 -13.15 3.08
N PHE A 155 -4.70 -13.76 2.80
CA PHE A 155 -4.40 -15.14 3.21
C PHE A 155 -3.93 -15.26 4.67
N GLY A 156 -3.73 -14.16 5.40
CA GLY A 156 -3.52 -14.17 6.85
C GLY A 156 -2.16 -13.64 7.33
N ASP A 157 -1.82 -13.95 8.57
CA ASP A 157 -0.70 -13.33 9.29
C ASP A 157 0.66 -13.65 8.67
N GLN A 158 0.83 -14.81 8.02
CA GLN A 158 2.05 -15.12 7.26
C GLN A 158 2.38 -14.09 6.17
N PHE A 159 1.39 -13.32 5.72
CA PHE A 159 1.52 -12.26 4.73
C PHE A 159 1.29 -10.86 5.32
N GLY A 160 1.41 -10.71 6.64
CA GLY A 160 1.47 -9.41 7.31
C GLY A 160 0.13 -8.83 7.76
N LEU A 161 -0.95 -9.61 7.82
CA LEU A 161 -2.26 -9.13 8.31
C LEU A 161 -2.18 -8.54 9.73
N SER A 162 -1.48 -9.19 10.65
CA SER A 162 -1.29 -8.72 12.04
C SER A 162 -0.52 -7.40 12.17
N LEU A 163 0.27 -7.01 11.16
CA LEU A 163 0.98 -5.72 11.16
C LEU A 163 0.00 -4.54 11.09
N TYR A 164 -1.18 -4.74 10.49
CA TYR A 164 -2.22 -3.71 10.40
C TYR A 164 -3.05 -3.60 11.69
N LYS A 165 -3.26 -4.72 12.42
CA LYS A 165 -4.00 -4.70 13.70
C LYS A 165 -3.37 -3.77 14.73
N LYS A 166 -2.03 -3.70 14.78
CA LYS A 166 -1.31 -2.77 15.67
C LYS A 166 -1.63 -1.31 15.33
N HIS A 167 -1.79 -1.00 14.05
CA HIS A 167 -2.12 0.34 13.59
C HIS A 167 -3.60 0.69 13.73
N GLU A 168 -4.54 -0.28 13.69
CA GLU A 168 -5.97 0.00 13.92
C GLU A 168 -6.25 0.57 15.32
N PHE A 169 -5.49 0.16 16.34
CA PHE A 169 -5.58 0.75 17.69
C PHE A 169 -4.81 2.06 17.83
N GLU A 170 -3.78 2.29 17.01
CA GLU A 170 -3.08 3.59 16.93
C GLU A 170 -3.79 4.61 16.04
N GLU A 171 -4.68 4.18 15.12
CA GLU A 171 -5.56 5.07 14.33
C GLU A 171 -6.64 5.75 15.20
N VAL A 172 -6.72 5.41 16.49
CA VAL A 172 -7.19 6.31 17.52
C VAL A 172 -6.10 7.37 17.82
N SER A 173 -5.83 8.22 16.83
CA SER A 173 -5.26 9.57 16.94
C SER A 173 -4.10 9.79 17.95
N PRO A 174 -2.81 9.58 17.59
CA PRO A 174 -1.70 10.08 18.39
C PRO A 174 -1.34 11.51 17.96
N SER A 175 -2.33 12.36 17.79
CA SER A 175 -2.13 13.81 17.77
C SER A 175 -3.44 14.47 18.15
N GLY A 176 -3.43 15.22 19.26
CA GLY A 176 -4.42 16.27 19.49
C GLY A 176 -4.54 17.20 18.27
N PRO A 177 -5.53 18.10 18.24
CA PRO A 177 -5.83 18.92 17.07
C PRO A 177 -4.55 19.56 16.52
N ARG A 178 -4.10 19.12 15.33
CA ARG A 178 -2.90 19.66 14.68
C ARG A 178 -3.23 21.09 14.29
N THR A 179 -2.48 22.05 14.81
CA THR A 179 -2.63 23.47 14.50
C THR A 179 -1.92 23.86 13.20
N ALA A 180 -2.18 25.08 12.72
CA ALA A 180 -1.62 25.66 11.52
C ALA A 180 -0.08 25.70 11.57
N THR A 181 0.58 25.40 10.45
CA THR A 181 2.04 25.47 10.36
C THR A 181 2.53 26.91 10.18
N ASP A 182 3.79 27.19 10.53
CA ASP A 182 4.40 28.52 10.31
C ASP A 182 4.32 28.97 8.85
N ALA A 183 4.41 28.03 7.90
CA ALA A 183 4.25 28.31 6.48
C ALA A 183 2.80 28.73 6.14
N GLN A 184 1.80 28.08 6.72
CA GLN A 184 0.39 28.46 6.55
C GLN A 184 0.10 29.81 7.20
N LEU A 185 0.59 30.04 8.42
CA LEU A 185 0.46 31.32 9.13
C LEU A 185 1.14 32.45 8.35
N GLY A 186 2.35 32.22 7.83
CA GLY A 186 3.08 33.19 7.01
C GLY A 186 2.31 33.57 5.74
N ARG A 187 1.69 32.58 5.07
CA ARG A 187 0.82 32.83 3.90
C ARG A 187 -0.42 33.62 4.29
N LEU A 188 -1.17 33.19 5.30
CA LEU A 188 -2.38 33.87 5.77
C LEU A 188 -2.07 35.32 6.15
N ARG A 189 -1.04 35.56 6.96
CA ARG A 189 -0.62 36.91 7.37
C ARG A 189 -0.24 37.79 6.19
N LYS A 190 0.48 37.23 5.21
CA LYS A 190 0.84 37.96 3.99
C LYS A 190 -0.42 38.36 3.22
N THR A 191 -1.33 37.42 2.98
CA THR A 191 -2.57 37.67 2.23
C THR A 191 -3.50 38.65 2.95
N LEU A 192 -3.69 38.49 4.26
CA LEU A 192 -4.49 39.42 5.06
C LEU A 192 -3.94 40.86 4.96
N ARG A 193 -2.63 41.04 5.07
CA ARG A 193 -1.98 42.35 4.87
C ARG A 193 -2.20 42.92 3.49
N THR A 194 -2.10 42.10 2.43
CA THR A 194 -2.36 42.53 1.04
C THR A 194 -3.76 43.11 0.88
N HIS A 195 -4.75 42.55 1.56
CA HIS A 195 -6.14 43.02 1.51
C HIS A 195 -6.53 43.99 2.63
N SER A 196 -5.56 44.46 3.42
CA SER A 196 -5.80 45.33 4.59
C SER A 196 -6.81 44.73 5.58
N LEU A 197 -6.83 43.40 5.70
CA LEU A 197 -7.62 42.65 6.66
C LEU A 197 -6.80 42.40 7.93
N LYS A 198 -7.46 42.45 9.08
CA LYS A 198 -6.87 42.10 10.38
C LYS A 198 -7.04 40.60 10.66
N GLU A 199 -6.18 40.03 11.51
CA GLU A 199 -6.27 38.62 11.90
C GLU A 199 -7.61 38.33 12.60
N GLU A 200 -8.08 39.27 13.42
CA GLU A 200 -9.35 39.16 14.15
C GLU A 200 -10.55 39.06 13.21
N ALA A 201 -10.50 39.71 12.04
CA ALA A 201 -11.59 39.63 11.06
C ALA A 201 -11.73 38.22 10.47
N LEU A 202 -10.59 37.55 10.20
CA LEU A 202 -10.61 36.16 9.73
C LEU A 202 -11.06 35.21 10.84
N LEU A 203 -10.63 35.44 12.09
CA LEU A 203 -11.06 34.64 13.24
C LEU A 203 -12.57 34.78 13.49
N GLU A 204 -13.12 35.98 13.37
CA GLU A 204 -14.57 36.23 13.50
C GLU A 204 -15.36 35.58 12.36
N TYR A 205 -14.85 35.63 11.13
CA TYR A 205 -15.41 34.89 10.00
C TYR A 205 -15.46 33.38 10.31
N ILE A 206 -14.35 32.80 10.81
CA ILE A 206 -14.25 31.37 11.14
C ILE A 206 -15.24 31.02 12.26
N LYS A 207 -15.31 31.86 13.32
CA LYS A 207 -16.28 31.70 14.40
C LYS A 207 -17.71 31.71 13.87
N THR A 208 -18.06 32.67 13.03
CA THR A 208 -19.41 32.86 12.48
C THR A 208 -19.82 31.74 11.53
N LYS A 209 -18.93 31.28 10.65
CA LYS A 209 -19.26 30.29 9.61
C LYS A 209 -19.01 28.84 10.04
N MET A 210 -18.09 28.61 10.97
CA MET A 210 -17.67 27.27 11.39
C MET A 210 -18.03 26.95 12.85
N GLY A 211 -18.58 27.91 13.62
CA GLY A 211 -18.99 27.74 15.01
C GLY A 211 -17.85 27.45 15.99
N SER A 212 -16.60 27.64 15.55
CA SER A 212 -15.40 27.34 16.34
C SER A 212 -14.64 28.63 16.62
N GLU A 213 -14.42 28.93 17.89
CA GLU A 213 -13.73 30.13 18.34
C GLU A 213 -12.25 29.85 18.60
N PHE A 214 -11.39 30.75 18.10
CA PHE A 214 -9.95 30.69 18.25
C PHE A 214 -9.45 32.09 18.60
N ALA A 215 -8.58 32.21 19.59
CA ALA A 215 -8.09 33.51 20.05
C ALA A 215 -6.99 34.05 19.12
N LYS A 216 -6.25 33.16 18.44
CA LYS A 216 -5.14 33.50 17.56
C LYS A 216 -5.07 32.58 16.34
N LEU A 217 -4.42 33.03 15.26
CA LEU A 217 -4.24 32.20 14.07
C LEU A 217 -3.43 30.92 14.36
N GLU A 218 -2.49 30.96 15.30
CA GLU A 218 -1.68 29.82 15.75
C GLU A 218 -2.52 28.66 16.30
N GLU A 219 -3.73 28.95 16.78
CA GLU A 219 -4.64 27.97 17.35
C GLU A 219 -5.53 27.31 16.30
N LEU A 220 -5.53 27.83 15.06
CA LEU A 220 -6.35 27.29 13.99
C LEU A 220 -5.93 25.85 13.69
N PRO A 221 -6.87 24.89 13.57
CA PRO A 221 -6.56 23.57 13.08
C PRO A 221 -5.99 23.65 11.65
N LEU A 222 -5.07 22.74 11.34
CA LEU A 222 -4.35 22.68 10.07
C LEU A 222 -5.29 22.70 8.87
N LYS A 223 -6.41 21.98 8.96
CA LYS A 223 -7.44 21.92 7.90
C LYS A 223 -8.17 23.25 7.73
N VAL A 224 -8.44 23.96 8.83
CA VAL A 224 -9.12 25.27 8.81
C VAL A 224 -8.20 26.31 8.16
N ALA A 225 -6.92 26.33 8.53
CA ALA A 225 -5.93 27.20 7.91
C ALA A 225 -5.74 26.91 6.41
N SER A 226 -5.64 25.62 6.01
CA SER A 226 -5.60 25.24 4.59
C SER A 226 -6.82 25.75 3.83
N ARG A 227 -8.02 25.57 4.38
CA ARG A 227 -9.25 25.97 3.71
C ARG A 227 -9.35 27.48 3.52
N ALA A 228 -8.92 28.26 4.51
CA ALA A 228 -8.85 29.71 4.38
C ALA A 228 -7.87 30.14 3.27
N ILE A 229 -6.68 29.53 3.21
CA ILE A 229 -5.70 29.78 2.15
C ILE A 229 -6.26 29.42 0.76
N GLU A 230 -6.93 28.28 0.65
CA GLU A 230 -7.59 27.86 -0.60
C GLU A 230 -8.63 28.88 -1.06
N ARG A 231 -9.47 29.37 -0.15
CA ARG A 231 -10.49 30.37 -0.49
C ARG A 231 -9.87 31.69 -0.97
N PHE A 232 -8.79 32.14 -0.33
CA PHE A 232 -8.05 33.30 -0.84
C PHE A 232 -7.44 33.07 -2.23
N THR A 233 -7.18 31.82 -2.61
CA THR A 233 -6.59 31.48 -3.92
C THR A 233 -7.66 31.30 -5.00
N GLN A 234 -8.79 30.68 -4.66
CA GLN A 234 -9.83 30.27 -5.61
C GLN A 234 -10.96 31.30 -5.76
N ASP A 235 -11.24 32.06 -4.71
CA ASP A 235 -12.41 32.95 -4.62
C ASP A 235 -12.04 34.22 -3.82
N GLU A 236 -10.94 34.84 -4.22
CA GLU A 236 -10.29 35.94 -3.49
C GLU A 236 -11.25 37.11 -3.22
N ALA A 237 -11.90 37.62 -4.27
CA ALA A 237 -12.74 38.81 -4.18
C ALA A 237 -13.99 38.59 -3.31
N ALA A 238 -14.68 37.45 -3.46
CA ALA A 238 -15.87 37.17 -2.65
C ALA A 238 -15.48 36.84 -1.21
N PHE A 239 -14.40 36.08 -0.99
CA PHE A 239 -13.96 35.74 0.35
C PHE A 239 -13.49 36.95 1.16
N VAL A 240 -12.73 37.87 0.55
CA VAL A 240 -12.35 39.15 1.19
C VAL A 240 -13.59 39.95 1.57
N LYS A 241 -14.58 40.03 0.68
CA LYS A 241 -15.84 40.75 0.94
C LYS A 241 -16.62 40.13 2.10
N GLU A 242 -16.75 38.80 2.15
CA GLU A 242 -17.41 38.09 3.24
C GLU A 242 -16.74 38.35 4.60
N ILE A 243 -15.40 38.33 4.65
CA ILE A 243 -14.65 38.63 5.88
C ILE A 243 -14.91 40.08 6.32
N GLN A 244 -14.94 41.03 5.38
CA GLN A 244 -15.21 42.43 5.67
C GLN A 244 -16.63 42.64 6.21
N GLU A 245 -17.64 42.05 5.57
CA GLU A 245 -19.05 42.15 5.97
C GLU A 245 -19.27 41.63 7.40
N ILE A 246 -18.71 40.46 7.71
CA ILE A 246 -18.82 39.86 9.06
C ILE A 246 -18.08 40.71 10.09
N SER A 247 -16.89 41.22 9.77
CA SER A 247 -16.13 42.09 10.69
C SER A 247 -16.80 43.44 10.97
N GLN A 248 -17.71 43.87 10.08
CA GLN A 248 -18.49 45.11 10.21
C GLN A 248 -19.88 44.89 10.82
N GLY A 249 -20.24 43.66 11.19
CA GLY A 249 -21.49 43.32 11.87
C GLY A 249 -22.74 43.36 10.97
N LYS A 250 -22.59 43.08 9.66
CA LYS A 250 -23.71 42.91 8.72
C LYS A 250 -24.04 41.45 8.44
#